data_AF-A0A6A5X730-F1
#
_entry.id   AF-A0A6A5X730-F1
#
_cell.length_a   1.000
_cell.length_b   1.000
_cell.length_c   1.000
_cell.angle_alpha   90.00
_cell.angle_beta   90.00
_cell.angle_gamma   90.00
#
_symmetry.space_group_name_H-M   'P 1'
#
loop_
_entity.id
_entity.type
_entity.pdbx_description
1 polymer ?
#
loop_
_entity_poly.entity_id
_entity_poly.type
_entity_poly.pdbx_seq_one_letter_code
_entity_poly.pdbx_strand_id
1 'polypeptide(L)'
;MMATPSRFGWSSLTAIFLLFLSLLNIATATPLPVDDVGKTLVARQTSISESRYQKYLINYFPIPNGYIFYSGQSEDQVKNFLARNRGYASYDTMFNAPDFNHPWYKAFDETKDVDDAEASSSAMASVATGEVLVFGAIEWQTEGAKSFFTQFEIPRLHHGLQTRRITAIKHMVYGATSASQVMAYENASGQFTWSPGYGPGSKNASGAYGVCRRARVGICDYPRLLRKAVRPAAKPKKGGRRY
;
A
#
# COMPACT_ATOMS: atom_id res chain seq x y z
N MET A 1 -33.68 67.35 39.56
CA MET A 1 -34.04 65.91 39.64
C MET A 1 -34.11 65.37 38.23
N MET A 2 -33.13 64.57 37.81
CA MET A 2 -33.11 63.89 36.51
C MET A 2 -33.09 62.37 36.76
N ALA A 3 -33.93 61.67 36.02
CA ALA A 3 -34.18 60.24 36.12
C ALA A 3 -32.99 59.39 35.61
N THR A 4 -32.75 58.26 36.27
CA THR A 4 -31.82 57.22 35.87
C THR A 4 -32.33 56.44 34.66
N PRO A 5 -31.48 56.10 33.67
CA PRO A 5 -31.87 55.21 32.59
C PRO A 5 -31.80 53.74 33.04
N SER A 6 -32.85 53.00 32.68
CA SER A 6 -33.04 51.57 32.95
C SER A 6 -32.08 50.71 32.14
N ARG A 7 -31.42 49.78 32.83
CA ARG A 7 -30.61 48.70 32.23
C ARG A 7 -31.52 47.55 31.81
N PHE A 8 -32.18 47.63 30.67
CA PHE A 8 -32.83 46.44 30.08
C PHE A 8 -32.97 46.59 28.56
N GLY A 9 -32.48 45.61 27.81
CA GLY A 9 -32.96 45.37 26.43
C GLY A 9 -31.92 45.33 25.30
N TRP A 10 -30.70 44.84 25.51
CA TRP A 10 -29.72 44.62 24.41
C TRP A 10 -29.41 43.13 24.15
N SER A 11 -30.38 42.25 24.42
CA SER A 11 -30.19 40.81 24.27
C SER A 11 -31.44 40.14 23.71
N SER A 12 -31.74 40.30 22.40
CA SER A 12 -32.85 39.52 21.81
C SER A 12 -32.88 39.40 20.27
N LEU A 13 -31.80 39.62 19.54
CA LEU A 13 -31.81 39.36 18.08
C LEU A 13 -30.93 38.17 17.70
N THR A 14 -29.74 38.06 18.29
CA THR A 14 -28.84 36.91 18.08
C THR A 14 -29.40 35.60 18.63
N ALA A 15 -30.09 35.63 19.78
CA ALA A 15 -30.71 34.44 20.35
C ALA A 15 -31.90 33.92 19.51
N ILE A 16 -32.68 34.83 18.90
CA ILE A 16 -33.78 34.47 17.99
C ILE A 16 -33.21 33.87 16.69
N PHE A 17 -32.13 34.47 16.16
CA PHE A 17 -31.50 33.98 14.93
C PHE A 17 -30.90 32.56 15.08
N LEU A 18 -30.29 32.25 16.23
CA LEU A 18 -29.75 30.92 16.50
C LEU A 18 -30.84 29.86 16.73
N LEU A 19 -32.01 30.25 17.26
CA LEU A 19 -33.17 29.37 17.44
C LEU A 19 -33.86 29.04 16.11
N PHE A 20 -33.82 29.95 15.13
CA PHE A 20 -34.30 29.65 13.77
C PHE A 20 -33.36 28.69 13.02
N LEU A 21 -32.05 28.77 13.26
CA LEU A 21 -31.07 27.85 12.66
C LEU A 21 -31.15 26.42 13.22
N SER A 22 -31.61 26.22 14.47
CA SER A 22 -31.77 24.88 15.04
C SER A 22 -33.08 24.18 14.63
N LEU A 23 -34.09 24.93 14.19
CA LEU A 23 -35.34 24.38 13.63
C LEU A 23 -35.21 24.05 12.14
N LEU A 24 -34.26 24.68 11.44
CA LEU A 24 -33.84 24.29 10.10
C LEU A 24 -32.84 23.14 10.18
N ASN A 25 -33.34 21.98 10.60
CA ASN A 25 -32.71 20.67 10.40
C ASN A 25 -32.75 20.33 8.89
N ILE A 26 -32.27 21.23 8.04
CA ILE A 26 -32.00 20.94 6.64
C ILE A 26 -30.68 20.18 6.64
N ALA A 27 -30.76 18.88 6.95
CA ALA A 27 -29.87 17.94 6.31
C ALA A 27 -30.12 18.09 4.81
N THR A 28 -29.32 18.91 4.13
CA THR A 28 -29.23 18.87 2.68
C THR A 28 -28.58 17.53 2.33
N ALA A 29 -29.36 16.46 2.38
CA ALA A 29 -29.14 15.31 1.53
C ALA A 29 -29.27 15.87 0.11
N THR A 30 -28.14 16.32 -0.43
CA THR A 30 -28.05 16.65 -1.84
C THR A 30 -28.41 15.36 -2.57
N PRO A 31 -29.54 15.31 -3.29
CA PRO A 31 -29.83 14.16 -4.11
C PRO A 31 -28.68 14.05 -5.10
N LEU A 32 -28.04 12.89 -5.13
CA LEU A 32 -27.03 12.58 -6.14
C LEU A 32 -27.65 12.90 -7.51
N PRO A 33 -26.94 13.64 -8.39
CA PRO A 33 -27.47 13.99 -9.71
C PRO A 33 -27.94 12.72 -10.43
N VAL A 34 -29.20 12.73 -10.84
CA VAL A 34 -29.99 11.57 -11.29
C VAL A 34 -29.60 11.09 -12.70
N ASP A 35 -28.54 11.66 -13.29
CA ASP A 35 -28.18 11.40 -14.69
C ASP A 35 -27.22 10.20 -14.87
N ASP A 36 -26.91 9.44 -13.81
CA ASP A 36 -26.00 8.28 -13.90
C ASP A 36 -26.59 6.97 -13.30
N VAL A 37 -27.92 6.89 -13.14
CA VAL A 37 -28.66 5.74 -12.54
C VAL A 37 -28.56 4.44 -13.37
N GLY A 38 -27.96 4.48 -14.57
CA GLY A 38 -27.69 3.31 -15.39
C GLY A 38 -26.36 2.60 -15.11
N LYS A 39 -25.46 3.17 -14.31
CA LYS A 39 -24.25 2.48 -13.87
C LYS A 39 -24.58 1.82 -12.54
N THR A 40 -24.73 0.51 -12.57
CA THR A 40 -24.85 -0.34 -11.37
C THR A 40 -23.89 0.18 -10.30
N LEU A 41 -24.43 0.84 -9.26
CA LEU A 41 -23.71 1.13 -8.04
C LEU A 41 -23.49 -0.21 -7.36
N VAL A 42 -22.53 -0.99 -7.87
CA VAL A 42 -22.03 -2.17 -7.17
C VAL A 42 -21.38 -1.60 -5.93
N ALA A 43 -22.04 -1.78 -4.78
CA ALA A 43 -21.45 -1.42 -3.51
C ALA A 43 -20.14 -2.21 -3.37
N ARG A 44 -19.00 -1.53 -3.59
CA ARG A 44 -17.67 -2.09 -3.35
C ARG A 44 -17.56 -2.35 -1.85
N GLN A 45 -17.84 -3.59 -1.43
CA GLN A 45 -18.16 -3.86 -0.03
C GLN A 45 -17.10 -4.65 0.73
N THR A 46 -15.97 -5.06 0.12
CA THR A 46 -14.96 -5.79 0.88
C THR A 46 -13.54 -5.54 0.40
N SER A 47 -12.72 -4.94 1.27
CA SER A 47 -11.27 -4.91 1.09
C SER A 47 -10.73 -6.34 1.02
N ILE A 48 -9.80 -6.59 0.12
CA ILE A 48 -9.16 -7.90 0.02
C ILE A 48 -8.36 -8.15 1.30
N SER A 49 -8.66 -9.24 2.00
CA SER A 49 -7.95 -9.62 3.23
C SER A 49 -6.51 -10.10 2.94
N GLU A 50 -5.63 -9.99 3.94
CA GLU A 50 -4.27 -10.52 3.87
C GLU A 50 -4.28 -12.01 3.43
N SER A 51 -5.15 -12.83 4.01
CA SER A 51 -5.25 -14.26 3.67
C SER A 51 -5.65 -14.54 2.22
N ARG A 52 -6.47 -13.68 1.59
CA ARG A 52 -6.80 -13.80 0.16
C ARG A 52 -5.60 -13.42 -0.71
N TYR A 53 -4.86 -12.39 -0.33
CA TYR A 53 -3.60 -12.05 -1.00
C TYR A 53 -2.55 -13.16 -0.86
N GLN A 54 -2.41 -13.80 0.31
CA GLN A 54 -1.48 -14.91 0.50
C GLN A 54 -1.82 -16.08 -0.44
N LYS A 55 -3.10 -16.48 -0.52
CA LYS A 55 -3.55 -17.53 -1.45
C LYS A 55 -3.25 -17.19 -2.90
N TYR A 56 -3.48 -15.93 -3.29
CA TYR A 56 -3.14 -15.42 -4.61
C TYR A 56 -1.65 -15.56 -4.91
N LEU A 57 -0.79 -15.11 -4.00
CA LEU A 57 0.66 -15.16 -4.18
C LEU A 57 1.17 -16.60 -4.29
N ILE A 58 0.71 -17.50 -3.43
CA ILE A 58 1.09 -18.92 -3.45
C ILE A 58 0.72 -19.57 -4.79
N ASN A 59 -0.47 -19.27 -5.31
CA ASN A 59 -0.98 -19.93 -6.52
C ASN A 59 -0.34 -19.41 -7.81
N TYR A 60 0.02 -18.13 -7.86
CA TYR A 60 0.39 -17.46 -9.11
C TYR A 60 1.83 -16.94 -9.16
N PHE A 61 2.49 -16.86 -8.01
CA PHE A 61 3.85 -16.34 -7.88
C PHE A 61 4.73 -17.30 -7.05
N PRO A 62 4.96 -18.55 -7.50
CA PRO A 62 6.03 -19.37 -6.97
C PRO A 62 7.37 -18.79 -7.49
N ILE A 63 7.90 -17.78 -6.81
CA ILE A 63 9.06 -17.03 -7.30
C ILE A 63 10.34 -17.85 -7.09
N PRO A 64 11.02 -18.27 -8.16
CA PRO A 64 12.13 -19.23 -8.05
C PRO A 64 13.38 -18.64 -7.39
N ASN A 65 13.66 -17.34 -7.59
CA ASN A 65 14.89 -16.72 -7.06
C ASN A 65 14.68 -15.90 -5.78
N GLY A 66 13.43 -15.56 -5.45
CA GLY A 66 13.08 -14.88 -4.20
C GLY A 66 12.35 -13.55 -4.39
N TYR A 67 11.91 -13.02 -3.25
CA TYR A 67 11.10 -11.81 -3.15
C TYR A 67 11.98 -10.58 -2.95
N ILE A 68 11.59 -9.46 -3.57
CA ILE A 68 12.27 -8.16 -3.41
C ILE A 68 11.36 -7.20 -2.65
N PHE A 69 11.87 -6.66 -1.56
CA PHE A 69 11.27 -5.56 -0.80
C PHE A 69 12.12 -4.30 -0.94
N TYR A 70 11.51 -3.13 -0.72
CA TYR A 70 12.24 -1.87 -0.80
C TYR A 70 11.61 -0.77 0.06
N SER A 71 12.43 0.19 0.45
CA SER A 71 12.03 1.42 1.14
C SER A 71 12.94 2.58 0.68
N GLY A 72 12.74 3.77 1.26
CA GLY A 72 13.61 4.93 1.00
C GLY A 72 13.66 5.36 -0.47
N GLN A 73 12.49 5.36 -1.14
CA GLN A 73 12.32 5.73 -2.56
C GLN A 73 13.16 4.91 -3.55
N SER A 74 13.39 3.62 -3.24
CA SER A 74 14.29 2.75 -4.02
C SER A 74 13.57 1.96 -5.11
N GLU A 75 12.37 2.35 -5.51
CA GLU A 75 11.57 1.74 -6.59
C GLU A 75 12.39 1.59 -7.87
N ASP A 76 13.11 2.65 -8.27
CA ASP A 76 13.86 2.66 -9.52
C ASP A 76 15.11 1.79 -9.45
N GLN A 77 15.71 1.62 -8.26
CA GLN A 77 16.78 0.62 -8.08
C GLN A 77 16.24 -0.80 -8.33
N VAL A 78 15.06 -1.11 -7.78
CA VAL A 78 14.42 -2.41 -7.95
C VAL A 78 14.05 -2.66 -9.42
N LYS A 79 13.49 -1.68 -10.12
CA LYS A 79 13.20 -1.79 -11.56
C LYS A 79 14.46 -2.09 -12.38
N ASN A 80 15.55 -1.37 -12.09
CA ASN A 80 16.83 -1.56 -12.78
C ASN A 80 17.43 -2.95 -12.51
N PHE A 81 17.30 -3.47 -11.29
CA PHE A 81 17.71 -4.82 -10.94
C PHE A 81 16.88 -5.89 -11.68
N LEU A 82 15.55 -5.77 -11.63
CA LEU A 82 14.61 -6.72 -12.26
C LEU A 82 14.77 -6.79 -13.79
N ALA A 83 15.13 -5.67 -14.43
CA ALA A 83 15.41 -5.64 -15.87
C ALA A 83 16.56 -6.59 -16.29
N ARG A 84 17.44 -6.95 -15.36
CA ARG A 84 18.63 -7.79 -15.60
C ARG A 84 18.56 -9.17 -14.92
N ASN A 85 17.72 -9.32 -13.90
CA ASN A 85 17.64 -10.52 -13.07
C ASN A 85 16.23 -11.10 -13.13
N ARG A 86 15.98 -11.94 -14.14
CA ARG A 86 14.72 -12.68 -14.25
C ARG A 86 14.55 -13.64 -13.07
N GLY A 87 13.31 -13.92 -12.69
CA GLY A 87 12.97 -14.89 -11.65
C GLY A 87 12.88 -14.33 -10.24
N TYR A 88 13.13 -13.03 -10.04
CA TYR A 88 12.75 -12.29 -8.85
C TYR A 88 11.42 -11.56 -9.07
N ALA A 89 10.72 -11.22 -7.98
CA ALA A 89 9.52 -10.38 -8.06
C ALA A 89 9.43 -9.38 -6.90
N SER A 90 8.97 -8.18 -7.23
CA SER A 90 8.67 -7.11 -6.29
C SER A 90 7.17 -6.89 -6.14
N TYR A 91 6.77 -6.05 -5.19
CA TYR A 91 5.38 -5.63 -5.00
C TYR A 91 4.70 -5.23 -6.32
N ASP A 92 5.35 -4.38 -7.11
CA ASP A 92 4.80 -3.89 -8.38
C ASP A 92 4.52 -5.02 -9.39
N THR A 93 5.39 -6.04 -9.42
CA THR A 93 5.23 -7.19 -10.30
C THR A 93 4.01 -8.03 -9.93
N MET A 94 3.69 -8.11 -8.63
CA MET A 94 2.63 -8.97 -8.11
C MET A 94 1.27 -8.25 -8.04
N PHE A 95 1.29 -6.94 -7.80
CA PHE A 95 0.07 -6.19 -7.49
C PHE A 95 -0.17 -5.01 -8.43
N ASN A 96 0.79 -4.48 -9.17
CA ASN A 96 0.60 -3.31 -10.04
C ASN A 96 0.63 -3.67 -11.54
N ALA A 97 -0.24 -4.61 -11.89
CA ALA A 97 -0.36 -5.10 -13.26
C ALA A 97 -1.03 -4.11 -14.21
N PRO A 98 -0.40 -3.76 -15.34
CA PRO A 98 -1.04 -2.97 -16.40
C PRO A 98 -1.84 -3.81 -17.40
N ASP A 99 -1.64 -5.13 -17.43
CA ASP A 99 -2.25 -6.05 -18.40
C ASP A 99 -3.39 -6.87 -17.78
N PHE A 100 -4.50 -7.00 -18.50
CA PHE A 100 -5.64 -7.84 -18.15
C PHE A 100 -5.29 -9.34 -18.06
N ASN A 101 -4.26 -9.82 -18.75
CA ASN A 101 -3.86 -11.23 -18.64
C ASN A 101 -3.10 -11.56 -17.36
N HIS A 102 -2.74 -10.54 -16.58
CA HIS A 102 -2.02 -10.70 -15.33
C HIS A 102 -2.82 -11.54 -14.33
N PRO A 103 -2.16 -12.40 -13.52
CA PRO A 103 -2.82 -13.24 -12.53
C PRO A 103 -3.79 -12.53 -11.59
N TRP A 104 -3.51 -11.27 -11.25
CA TRP A 104 -4.39 -10.44 -10.42
C TRP A 104 -5.84 -10.45 -10.92
N TYR A 105 -6.06 -10.28 -12.23
CA TYR A 105 -7.40 -10.24 -12.86
C TYR A 105 -8.08 -11.61 -12.93
N LYS A 106 -7.37 -12.69 -12.60
CA LYS A 106 -7.95 -14.04 -12.45
C LYS A 106 -8.33 -14.32 -11.00
N ALA A 107 -7.66 -13.68 -10.05
CA ALA A 107 -7.81 -13.93 -8.62
C ALA A 107 -8.77 -12.96 -7.92
N PHE A 108 -8.91 -11.75 -8.46
CA PHE A 108 -9.71 -10.68 -7.88
C PHE A 108 -10.67 -10.09 -8.93
N ASP A 109 -11.86 -9.74 -8.48
CA ASP A 109 -12.90 -9.09 -9.29
C ASP A 109 -12.73 -7.57 -9.17
N GLU A 110 -12.27 -6.89 -10.22
CA GLU A 110 -11.98 -5.46 -10.19
C GLU A 110 -13.19 -4.55 -9.91
N THR A 111 -14.40 -5.12 -10.00
CA THR A 111 -15.65 -4.41 -9.71
C THR A 111 -16.08 -4.53 -8.26
N LYS A 112 -15.66 -5.60 -7.56
CA LYS A 112 -16.08 -5.91 -6.18
C LYS A 112 -14.96 -5.75 -5.17
N ASP A 113 -13.78 -6.22 -5.52
CA ASP A 113 -12.63 -6.28 -4.63
C ASP A 113 -11.95 -4.90 -4.56
N VAL A 114 -11.74 -4.43 -3.33
CA VAL A 114 -11.00 -3.19 -3.07
C VAL A 114 -9.58 -3.56 -2.66
N ASP A 115 -8.59 -3.04 -3.39
CA ASP A 115 -7.19 -3.26 -3.05
C ASP A 115 -6.83 -2.62 -1.71
N ASP A 116 -5.99 -3.32 -0.95
CA ASP A 116 -5.45 -2.88 0.34
C ASP A 116 -3.93 -3.10 0.31
N ALA A 117 -3.17 -2.01 0.30
CA ALA A 117 -1.72 -2.09 0.16
C ALA A 117 -1.06 -2.59 1.44
N GLU A 118 -1.67 -2.35 2.61
CA GLU A 118 -1.22 -2.87 3.89
C GLU A 118 -1.35 -4.39 3.91
N ALA A 119 -2.55 -4.89 3.59
CA ALA A 119 -2.83 -6.31 3.56
C ALA A 119 -2.03 -7.05 2.48
N SER A 120 -1.85 -6.48 1.30
CA SER A 120 -1.09 -7.13 0.21
C SER A 120 0.41 -7.17 0.47
N SER A 121 1.01 -6.10 0.99
CA SER A 121 2.42 -6.09 1.38
C SER A 121 2.69 -7.04 2.54
N SER A 122 1.82 -7.01 3.56
CA SER A 122 1.84 -7.96 4.67
C SER A 122 1.79 -9.40 4.16
N ALA A 123 0.87 -9.70 3.24
CA ALA A 123 0.77 -11.03 2.63
C ALA A 123 2.06 -11.43 1.90
N MET A 124 2.68 -10.51 1.15
CA MET A 124 3.95 -10.74 0.46
C MET A 124 5.08 -11.11 1.43
N ALA A 125 5.24 -10.38 2.54
CA ALA A 125 6.22 -10.70 3.58
C ALA A 125 5.90 -12.03 4.28
N SER A 126 4.62 -12.34 4.50
CA SER A 126 4.15 -13.59 5.11
C SER A 126 4.41 -14.83 4.27
N VAL A 127 4.38 -14.74 2.94
CA VAL A 127 4.60 -15.90 2.05
C VAL A 127 6.03 -16.01 1.50
N ALA A 128 6.86 -14.98 1.66
CA ALA A 128 8.22 -14.99 1.12
C ALA A 128 9.04 -16.20 1.60
N THR A 129 9.77 -16.88 0.72
CA THR A 129 10.56 -18.07 1.09
C THR A 129 12.00 -17.94 0.63
N GLY A 130 12.91 -18.67 1.27
CA GLY A 130 14.32 -18.69 0.89
C GLY A 130 15.00 -17.35 1.19
N GLU A 131 15.80 -16.85 0.27
CA GLU A 131 16.47 -15.56 0.43
C GLU A 131 15.55 -14.43 -0.05
N VAL A 132 15.48 -13.35 0.73
CA VAL A 132 14.78 -12.11 0.33
C VAL A 132 15.79 -11.00 0.13
N LEU A 133 15.56 -10.18 -0.89
CA LEU A 133 16.40 -9.01 -1.18
C LEU A 133 15.69 -7.74 -0.72
N VAL A 134 16.44 -6.83 -0.10
CA VAL A 134 15.93 -5.56 0.43
C VAL A 134 16.75 -4.41 -0.14
N PHE A 135 16.08 -3.48 -0.83
CA PHE A 135 16.72 -2.28 -1.38
C PHE A 135 16.34 -1.04 -0.57
N GLY A 136 17.33 -0.21 -0.23
CA GLY A 136 17.08 1.10 0.38
C GLY A 136 16.47 1.09 1.76
N ALA A 137 16.62 0.00 2.50
CA ALA A 137 16.08 -0.12 3.85
C ALA A 137 17.13 -0.52 4.89
N ILE A 138 18.43 -0.33 4.62
CA ILE A 138 19.47 -0.66 5.63
C ILE A 138 19.34 0.22 6.88
N GLU A 139 18.79 1.44 6.73
CA GLU A 139 18.56 2.38 7.82
C GLU A 139 17.15 2.26 8.41
N TRP A 140 16.46 1.11 8.22
CA TRP A 140 15.10 0.92 8.71
C TRP A 140 14.97 1.06 10.23
N GLN A 141 16.02 0.74 10.99
CA GLN A 141 16.03 0.89 12.46
C GLN A 141 16.24 2.33 12.93
N THR A 142 16.81 3.19 12.08
CA THR A 142 17.19 4.56 12.42
C THR A 142 16.28 5.55 11.69
N GLU A 143 16.60 5.86 10.44
CA GLU A 143 15.85 6.83 9.62
C GLU A 143 14.47 6.30 9.20
N GLY A 144 14.38 4.99 8.95
CA GLY A 144 13.15 4.30 8.55
C GLY A 144 12.34 3.71 9.69
N ALA A 145 12.58 4.06 10.96
CA ALA A 145 11.97 3.37 12.11
C ALA A 145 10.43 3.43 12.14
N LYS A 146 9.85 4.35 11.38
CA LYS A 146 8.40 4.53 11.24
C LYS A 146 7.92 4.35 9.80
N SER A 147 8.75 3.79 8.94
CA SER A 147 8.40 3.48 7.57
C SER A 147 7.38 2.36 7.51
N PHE A 148 6.74 2.23 6.36
CA PHE A 148 5.78 1.17 6.08
C PHE A 148 6.48 -0.19 6.11
N PHE A 149 7.64 -0.27 5.46
CA PHE A 149 8.53 -1.44 5.48
C PHE A 149 8.78 -1.93 6.93
N THR A 150 9.15 -1.01 7.82
CA THR A 150 9.41 -1.33 9.24
C THR A 150 8.17 -1.80 9.99
N GLN A 151 7.03 -1.17 9.76
CA GLN A 151 5.81 -1.46 10.54
C GLN A 151 5.10 -2.73 10.08
N PHE A 152 5.10 -3.04 8.79
CA PHE A 152 4.23 -4.07 8.22
C PHE A 152 4.99 -5.26 7.63
N GLU A 153 6.21 -5.06 7.12
CA GLU A 153 6.97 -6.10 6.42
C GLU A 153 8.01 -6.75 7.33
N ILE A 154 8.86 -5.96 8.00
CA ILE A 154 9.94 -6.47 8.86
C ILE A 154 9.47 -7.51 9.89
N PRO A 155 8.39 -7.30 10.68
CA PRO A 155 7.96 -8.28 11.67
C PRO A 155 7.64 -9.65 11.05
N ARG A 156 7.07 -9.67 9.84
CA ARG A 156 6.72 -10.89 9.11
C ARG A 156 7.94 -11.57 8.49
N LEU A 157 8.92 -10.78 8.03
CA LEU A 157 10.19 -11.29 7.54
C LEU A 157 11.02 -11.92 8.67
N HIS A 158 11.10 -11.26 9.83
CA HIS A 158 11.76 -11.81 11.02
C HIS A 158 11.08 -13.07 11.52
N HIS A 159 9.76 -13.11 11.54
CA HIS A 159 9.03 -14.33 11.83
C HIS A 159 9.34 -15.45 10.82
N GLY A 160 9.51 -15.10 9.54
CA GLY A 160 9.98 -16.02 8.49
C GLY A 160 11.37 -16.60 8.77
N LEU A 161 12.30 -15.80 9.29
CA LEU A 161 13.63 -16.27 9.71
C LEU A 161 13.52 -17.22 10.92
N GLN A 162 12.72 -16.87 11.93
CA GLN A 162 12.50 -17.69 13.13
C GLN A 162 11.91 -19.06 12.79
N THR A 163 10.97 -19.10 11.84
CA THR A 163 10.31 -20.32 11.36
C THR A 163 11.11 -21.05 10.26
N ARG A 164 12.28 -20.53 9.88
CA ARG A 164 13.15 -21.04 8.80
C ARG A 164 12.51 -21.07 7.41
N ARG A 165 11.37 -20.39 7.23
CA ARG A 165 10.76 -20.17 5.91
C ARG A 165 11.66 -19.29 5.05
N ILE A 166 12.24 -18.27 5.66
CA ILE A 166 13.25 -17.39 5.07
C ILE A 166 14.61 -17.85 5.59
N THR A 167 15.59 -17.96 4.70
CA THR A 167 16.97 -18.34 5.03
C THR A 167 17.85 -17.14 5.32
N ALA A 168 17.62 -16.02 4.64
CA ALA A 168 18.36 -14.78 4.85
C ALA A 168 17.57 -13.55 4.35
N ILE A 169 17.75 -12.42 5.03
CA ILE A 169 17.38 -11.09 4.53
C ILE A 169 18.66 -10.40 4.06
N LYS A 170 18.78 -10.15 2.75
CA LYS A 170 19.94 -9.52 2.11
C LYS A 170 19.65 -8.05 1.83
N HIS A 171 20.36 -7.15 2.51
CA HIS A 171 20.34 -5.74 2.20
C HIS A 171 21.29 -5.46 1.05
N MET A 172 20.76 -4.93 -0.04
CA MET A 172 21.51 -4.76 -1.29
C MET A 172 22.32 -3.46 -1.27
N VAL A 173 23.44 -3.45 -1.99
CA VAL A 173 24.21 -2.24 -2.25
C VAL A 173 23.38 -1.25 -3.08
N TYR A 174 23.56 0.06 -2.84
CA TYR A 174 22.94 1.08 -3.69
C TYR A 174 23.29 0.87 -5.17
N GLY A 175 22.29 0.79 -6.03
CA GLY A 175 22.48 0.55 -7.46
C GLY A 175 22.92 -0.87 -7.81
N ALA A 176 22.72 -1.85 -6.90
CA ALA A 176 22.99 -3.25 -7.18
C ALA A 176 22.26 -3.73 -8.45
N THR A 177 22.98 -4.44 -9.31
CA THR A 177 22.48 -5.04 -10.56
C THR A 177 22.59 -6.56 -10.57
N SER A 178 23.10 -7.16 -9.50
CA SER A 178 23.21 -8.62 -9.32
C SER A 178 22.99 -9.02 -7.86
N ALA A 179 22.48 -10.23 -7.63
CA ALA A 179 22.11 -10.71 -6.29
C ALA A 179 23.31 -10.91 -5.34
N SER A 180 24.54 -10.91 -5.87
CA SER A 180 25.77 -11.01 -5.06
C SER A 180 26.22 -9.67 -4.48
N GLN A 181 25.66 -8.54 -4.91
CA GLN A 181 26.01 -7.20 -4.41
C GLN A 181 25.26 -6.90 -3.11
N VAL A 182 25.64 -7.60 -2.04
CA VAL A 182 25.03 -7.54 -0.72
C VAL A 182 25.86 -6.64 0.19
N MET A 183 25.22 -5.65 0.80
CA MET A 183 25.80 -4.74 1.80
C MET A 183 25.80 -5.38 3.20
N ALA A 184 24.70 -6.00 3.59
CA ALA A 184 24.56 -6.65 4.88
C ALA A 184 23.53 -7.79 4.85
N TYR A 185 23.65 -8.70 5.82
CA TYR A 185 22.67 -9.73 6.12
C TYR A 185 21.98 -9.38 7.43
N GLU A 186 20.66 -9.56 7.49
CA GLU A 186 19.89 -9.34 8.70
C GLU A 186 19.34 -10.66 9.25
N ASN A 187 19.48 -10.84 10.57
CA ASN A 187 19.00 -12.02 11.27
C ASN A 187 17.62 -11.80 11.91
N ALA A 188 17.10 -12.83 12.57
CA ALA A 188 15.77 -12.83 13.19
C ALA A 188 15.59 -11.84 14.36
N SER A 189 16.68 -11.31 14.92
CA SER A 189 16.65 -10.27 15.96
C SER A 189 16.89 -8.86 15.39
N GLY A 190 16.96 -8.73 14.06
CA GLY A 190 17.25 -7.47 13.39
C GLY A 190 18.70 -7.04 13.47
N GLN A 191 19.64 -7.92 13.84
CA GLN A 191 21.06 -7.58 13.85
C GLN A 191 21.67 -7.75 12.46
N PHE A 192 22.51 -6.79 12.07
CA PHE A 192 23.20 -6.77 10.79
C PHE A 192 24.59 -7.42 10.87
N THR A 193 24.87 -8.32 9.94
CA THR A 193 26.23 -8.80 9.63
C THR A 193 26.67 -8.14 8.32
N TRP A 194 27.69 -7.29 8.38
CA TRP A 194 28.12 -6.45 7.26
C TRP A 194 29.09 -7.19 6.33
N SER A 195 28.92 -6.99 5.02
CA SER A 195 29.92 -7.41 4.03
C SER A 195 31.18 -6.55 4.14
N PRO A 196 32.36 -7.05 3.70
CA PRO A 196 33.59 -6.26 3.68
C PRO A 196 33.42 -4.92 2.96
N GLY A 197 33.91 -3.85 3.58
CA GLY A 197 33.81 -2.48 3.06
C GLY A 197 32.54 -1.72 3.47
N TYR A 198 31.62 -2.37 4.20
CA TYR A 198 30.42 -1.73 4.76
C TYR A 198 30.39 -1.83 6.28
N GLY A 199 29.51 -1.03 6.90
CA GLY A 199 29.35 -0.98 8.34
C GLY A 199 28.20 -0.07 8.78
N PRO A 200 27.97 0.04 10.10
CA PRO A 200 26.95 0.93 10.66
C PRO A 200 27.07 2.35 10.09
N GLY A 201 25.97 2.91 9.59
CA GLY A 201 25.93 4.22 8.94
C GLY A 201 26.12 4.20 7.42
N SER A 202 26.43 3.04 6.82
CA SER A 202 26.35 2.86 5.37
C SER A 202 24.91 3.08 4.91
N LYS A 203 24.74 3.81 3.81
CA LYS A 203 23.42 4.14 3.25
C LYS A 203 23.17 3.39 1.96
N ASN A 204 21.93 2.93 1.74
CA ASN A 204 21.52 2.34 0.46
C ASN A 204 20.18 2.86 -0.08
N ALA A 205 19.54 3.81 0.62
CA ALA A 205 18.32 4.46 0.15
C ALA A 205 18.60 5.42 -1.02
N SER A 206 17.65 5.53 -1.94
CA SER A 206 17.66 6.52 -3.03
C SER A 206 17.12 7.88 -2.61
N GLY A 207 16.38 7.95 -1.51
CA GLY A 207 15.76 9.16 -1.04
C GLY A 207 15.33 9.06 0.43
N ALA A 208 14.43 9.95 0.82
CA ALA A 208 13.95 10.02 2.19
C ALA A 208 13.05 8.83 2.55
N TYR A 209 13.15 8.36 3.79
CA TYR A 209 12.21 7.40 4.35
C TYR A 209 10.87 8.08 4.62
N GLY A 210 9.80 7.41 4.21
CA GLY A 210 8.46 7.85 4.56
C GLY A 210 8.17 7.63 6.04
N VAL A 211 7.42 8.53 6.65
CA VAL A 211 6.94 8.40 8.03
C VAL A 211 5.45 8.05 8.02
N CYS A 212 5.13 6.80 8.33
CA CYS A 212 3.77 6.32 8.42
C CYS A 212 3.19 6.68 9.80
N ARG A 213 2.64 7.90 9.90
CA ARG A 213 1.76 8.31 11.00
C ARG A 213 0.31 8.07 10.60
N ARG A 214 -0.47 7.47 11.50
CA ARG A 214 -1.91 7.13 11.34
C ARG A 214 -2.82 8.25 10.80
N ALA A 215 -2.37 9.50 10.71
CA ALA A 215 -3.17 10.66 10.34
C ALA A 215 -2.82 11.31 8.98
N ARG A 216 -1.74 10.92 8.27
CA ARG A 216 -1.38 11.55 6.98
C ARG A 216 -0.80 10.56 5.97
N VAL A 217 -1.63 10.17 5.01
CA VAL A 217 -1.35 9.22 3.91
C VAL A 217 -0.31 9.74 2.89
N GLY A 218 0.20 10.96 3.04
CA GLY A 218 1.07 11.61 2.02
C GLY A 218 2.58 11.56 2.25
N ILE A 219 3.07 11.09 3.40
CA ILE A 219 4.52 11.05 3.72
C ILE A 219 4.98 9.61 4.00
N CYS A 220 4.11 8.61 3.85
CA CYS A 220 4.45 7.21 4.09
C CYS A 220 5.03 6.62 2.79
N ASP A 221 6.06 5.78 2.89
CA ASP A 221 6.61 4.94 1.80
C ASP A 221 5.68 3.75 1.52
N TYR A 222 4.38 4.04 1.54
CA TYR A 222 3.30 3.11 1.33
C TYR A 222 3.33 2.63 -0.13
N PRO A 223 3.22 1.31 -0.40
CA PRO A 223 3.16 0.80 -1.75
C PRO A 223 2.04 1.49 -2.52
N ARG A 224 2.38 2.07 -3.67
CA ARG A 224 1.39 2.76 -4.50
C ARG A 224 0.52 1.74 -5.21
N LEU A 225 -0.75 1.65 -4.83
CA LEU A 225 -1.73 0.88 -5.59
C LEU A 225 -2.12 1.61 -6.88
N LEU A 226 -1.91 0.96 -8.03
CA LEU A 226 -2.42 1.46 -9.29
C LEU A 226 -3.90 1.10 -9.44
N ARG A 227 -4.70 2.07 -9.92
CA ARG A 227 -6.10 1.83 -10.22
C ARG A 227 -6.21 0.73 -11.28
N LYS A 228 -6.93 -0.33 -10.94
CA LYS A 228 -7.21 -1.45 -11.84
C LYS A 228 -8.10 -0.99 -12.99
N ALA A 229 -7.68 -1.32 -14.21
CA ALA A 229 -8.53 -1.19 -15.38
C ALA A 229 -9.74 -2.12 -15.24
N VAL A 230 -10.91 -1.66 -15.72
CA VAL A 230 -12.13 -2.47 -15.75
C VAL A 230 -12.27 -3.06 -17.14
N ARG A 231 -12.43 -4.39 -17.24
CA ARG A 231 -12.63 -5.03 -18.55
C ARG A 231 -13.91 -4.47 -19.18
N PRO A 232 -13.88 -4.03 -20.46
CA PRO A 232 -15.08 -3.60 -21.14
C PRO A 232 -16.10 -4.74 -21.17
N ALA A 233 -17.37 -4.45 -20.90
CA ALA A 233 -18.43 -5.43 -21.04
C ALA A 233 -18.41 -6.00 -22.47
N ALA A 234 -18.42 -7.33 -22.60
CA ALA A 234 -18.52 -7.97 -23.90
C ALA A 234 -19.79 -7.45 -24.59
N LYS A 235 -19.64 -6.88 -25.79
CA LYS A 235 -20.81 -6.44 -26.56
C LYS A 235 -21.77 -7.63 -26.69
N PRO A 236 -23.07 -7.46 -26.41
CA PRO A 236 -24.01 -8.55 -26.55
C PRO A 236 -23.89 -9.09 -27.97
N LYS A 237 -23.66 -10.41 -28.10
CA LYS A 237 -23.70 -11.08 -29.39
C LYS A 237 -25.06 -10.75 -29.98
N LYS A 238 -25.09 -9.94 -31.06
CA LYS A 238 -26.31 -9.70 -31.83
C LYS A 238 -26.84 -11.09 -32.18
N GLY A 239 -27.96 -11.46 -31.57
CA GLY A 239 -28.62 -12.73 -31.85
C GLY A 239 -28.78 -12.83 -33.36
N GLY A 240 -28.11 -13.81 -33.97
CA GLY A 240 -28.34 -14.13 -35.36
C GLY A 240 -29.82 -14.42 -35.51
N ARG A 241 -30.53 -13.57 -36.26
CA ARG A 241 -31.84 -13.92 -36.79
C ARG A 241 -31.66 -15.22 -37.55
N ARG A 242 -32.17 -16.32 -36.98
CA ARG A 242 -32.44 -17.52 -37.76
C ARG A 242 -33.58 -17.11 -38.71
N TYR A 243 -33.26 -17.04 -39.99
CA TYR A 243 -34.24 -17.00 -41.06
C TYR A 243 -34.79 -18.41 -41.28
#